data_AF-A0A429FG33-F1
#
_entry.id   AF-A0A429FG33-F1
#
_cell.length_a   1.000
_cell.length_b   1.000
_cell.length_c   1.000
_cell.angle_alpha   90.00
_cell.angle_beta   90.00
_cell.angle_gamma   90.00
#
_symmetry.space_group_name_H-M   'P 1'
#
loop_
_entity.id
_entity.type
_entity.pdbx_description
1 polymer ?
#
loop_
_entity_poly.entity_id
_entity_poly.type
_entity_poly.pdbx_seq_one_letter_code
_entity_poly.pdbx_strand_id
1 'polypeptide(L)'
;MNERTTLMCYNDTHGYGWRHVDLFVHDAEGRELEWVHWQVPADGPDAADEVTARVEPLLRRTSEWRHGVSAGGVDYWEADAAWEEQ
;
A
#
# COMPACT_ATOMS: atom_id res chain seq x y z
N MET A 1 18.06 11.69 -5.02
CA MET A 1 17.62 10.38 -5.53
C MET A 1 16.12 10.39 -5.41
N ASN A 2 15.37 10.15 -6.49
CA ASN A 2 13.92 10.15 -6.42
C ASN A 2 13.47 8.71 -6.22
N GLU A 3 13.30 8.32 -4.96
CA GLU A 3 12.71 7.03 -4.59
C GLU A 3 11.20 7.09 -4.90
N ARG A 4 10.64 5.98 -5.35
CA ARG A 4 9.19 5.83 -5.55
C ARG A 4 8.66 4.91 -4.48
N THR A 5 7.66 5.40 -3.77
CA THR A 5 7.00 4.63 -2.71
C THR A 5 5.56 4.34 -3.12
N THR A 6 5.16 3.08 -3.07
CA THR A 6 3.83 2.61 -3.48
C THR A 6 3.16 1.86 -2.34
N LEU A 7 1.98 2.31 -1.93
CA LEU A 7 1.09 1.56 -1.06
C LEU A 7 0.22 0.62 -1.89
N MET A 8 -0.02 -0.59 -1.39
CA MET A 8 -0.89 -1.58 -2.02
C MET A 8 -1.73 -2.31 -0.98
N CYS A 9 -3.02 -2.51 -1.25
CA CYS A 9 -3.88 -3.36 -0.43
C CYS A 9 -4.86 -4.15 -1.31
N TYR A 10 -5.47 -5.18 -0.74
CA TYR A 10 -6.29 -6.15 -1.47
C TYR A 10 -7.58 -6.46 -0.73
N ASN A 11 -8.54 -7.05 -1.45
CA ASN A 11 -9.63 -7.78 -0.84
C ASN A 11 -9.22 -9.24 -0.60
N ASP A 12 -9.35 -9.73 0.63
CA ASP A 12 -9.22 -11.15 0.93
C ASP A 12 -10.47 -11.95 0.49
N THR A 13 -10.66 -12.08 -0.82
CA THR A 13 -11.82 -12.79 -1.42
C THR A 13 -11.82 -14.29 -1.15
N HIS A 14 -10.68 -14.88 -0.77
CA HIS A 14 -10.52 -16.31 -0.57
C HIS A 14 -10.40 -16.71 0.92
N GLY A 15 -10.40 -15.75 1.83
CA GLY A 15 -10.30 -15.99 3.28
C GLY A 15 -8.92 -16.49 3.71
N TYR A 16 -7.87 -16.11 2.98
CA TYR A 16 -6.48 -16.48 3.27
C TYR A 16 -5.83 -15.62 4.36
N GLY A 17 -6.56 -14.65 4.91
CA GLY A 17 -6.03 -13.69 5.88
C GLY A 17 -5.24 -12.56 5.22
N TRP A 18 -5.54 -12.22 3.96
CA TRP A 18 -4.85 -11.16 3.20
C TRP A 18 -5.24 -9.73 3.60
N ARG A 19 -5.71 -9.55 4.83
CA ARG A 19 -6.01 -8.24 5.38
C ARG A 19 -4.72 -7.54 5.76
N HIS A 20 -4.05 -6.99 4.76
CA HIS A 20 -2.84 -6.19 4.94
C HIS A 20 -2.76 -5.02 3.97
N VAL A 21 -1.87 -4.10 4.30
CA VAL A 21 -1.35 -3.09 3.39
C VAL A 21 0.18 -3.24 3.31
N ASP A 22 0.69 -3.20 2.10
CA ASP A 22 2.10 -3.25 1.77
C ASP A 22 2.59 -1.87 1.33
N LEU A 23 3.80 -1.54 1.73
CA LEU A 23 4.55 -0.38 1.26
C LEU A 23 5.80 -0.87 0.53
N PHE A 24 5.90 -0.58 -0.76
CA PHE A 24 7.08 -0.87 -1.57
C PHE A 24 7.89 0.38 -1.80
N VAL A 25 9.19 0.32 -1.57
CA VAL A 25 10.15 1.39 -1.91
C VAL A 25 10.97 0.94 -3.10
N HIS A 26 11.00 1.75 -4.15
CA HIS A 26 11.77 1.51 -5.35
C HIS A 26 12.79 2.63 -5.59
N ASP A 27 13.94 2.26 -6.13
CA ASP A 27 14.88 3.25 -6.65
C ASP A 27 14.40 3.88 -7.97
N ALA A 28 15.17 4.85 -8.46
CA ALA A 28 14.85 5.55 -9.71
C ALA A 28 14.88 4.63 -10.95
N GLU A 29 15.53 3.46 -10.89
CA GLU A 29 15.57 2.46 -11.95
C GLU A 29 14.40 1.46 -11.83
N GLY A 30 13.56 1.59 -10.80
CA GLY A 30 12.43 0.73 -10.52
C GLY A 30 12.80 -0.58 -9.83
N ARG A 31 13.99 -0.68 -9.23
CA ARG A 31 14.35 -1.84 -8.41
C ARG A 31 13.74 -1.68 -7.03
N GLU A 32 13.06 -2.71 -6.55
CA GLU A 32 12.59 -2.78 -5.17
C GLU A 32 13.80 -2.76 -4.22
N LEU A 33 13.80 -1.79 -3.30
CA LEU A 33 14.81 -1.62 -2.26
C LEU A 33 14.31 -2.16 -0.92
N GLU A 34 13.03 -1.93 -0.61
CA GLU A 34 12.42 -2.31 0.66
C GLU A 34 10.93 -2.64 0.47
N TRP A 35 10.43 -3.51 1.34
CA TRP A 35 9.02 -3.83 1.48
C TRP A 35 8.65 -3.90 2.96
N VAL A 36 7.61 -3.15 3.34
CA VAL A 36 7.02 -3.17 4.67
C VAL A 36 5.57 -3.65 4.58
N HIS A 37 5.14 -4.41 5.57
CA HIS A 37 3.84 -5.07 5.61
C HIS A 37 3.15 -4.84 6.96
N TRP A 38 1.89 -4.39 6.93
CA TRP A 38 1.07 -4.22 8.13
C TRP A 38 -0.27 -4.93 8.01
N GLN A 39 -0.69 -5.57 9.10
CA GLN A 39 -2.02 -6.18 9.19
C GLN A 39 -3.08 -5.10 9.39
N VAL A 40 -4.22 -5.26 8.71
CA VAL A 40 -5.39 -4.39 8.83
C VAL A 40 -6.61 -5.14 9.36
N PRO A 41 -7.54 -4.46 10.05
CA PRO A 41 -8.72 -5.11 10.60
C PRO A 41 -9.76 -5.51 9.52
N ALA A 42 -9.75 -4.81 8.38
CA ALA A 42 -10.68 -4.98 7.27
C ALA A 42 -9.96 -4.81 5.93
N ASP A 43 -10.58 -5.29 4.85
CA ASP A 43 -10.06 -5.18 3.49
C ASP A 43 -10.18 -3.76 2.93
N GLY A 44 -9.37 -3.47 1.91
CA GLY A 44 -9.52 -2.28 1.08
C GLY A 44 -8.88 -0.99 1.61
N PRO A 45 -9.08 0.13 0.89
CA PRO A 45 -8.30 1.35 1.06
C PRO A 45 -8.54 2.07 2.39
N ASP A 46 -9.77 2.08 2.90
CA ASP A 46 -10.09 2.83 4.13
C ASP A 46 -9.34 2.26 5.36
N ALA A 47 -9.30 0.93 5.49
CA ALA A 47 -8.59 0.28 6.57
C ALA A 47 -7.07 0.38 6.40
N ALA A 48 -6.59 0.33 5.16
CA ALA A 48 -5.18 0.56 4.83
C ALA A 48 -4.73 1.97 5.23
N ASP A 49 -5.51 3.00 4.90
CA ASP A 49 -5.22 4.39 5.26
C ASP A 49 -5.21 4.58 6.79
N GLU A 50 -6.17 4.01 7.52
CA GLU A 50 -6.24 4.12 8.99
C GLU A 50 -5.01 3.51 9.67
N VAL A 51 -4.63 2.29 9.30
CA VAL A 51 -3.46 1.62 9.90
C VAL A 51 -2.17 2.30 9.48
N THR A 52 -2.03 2.67 8.21
CA THR A 52 -0.83 3.37 7.71
C THR A 52 -0.62 4.67 8.47
N ALA A 53 -1.67 5.48 8.65
CA ALA A 53 -1.57 6.73 9.42
C ALA A 53 -1.18 6.52 10.89
N ARG A 54 -1.55 5.38 11.47
CA ARG A 54 -1.19 5.02 12.85
C ARG A 54 0.24 4.51 12.98
N VAL A 55 0.70 3.69 12.04
CA VAL A 55 2.01 3.02 12.10
C VAL A 55 3.12 3.90 11.53
N GLU A 56 2.84 4.62 10.44
CA GLU A 56 3.76 5.54 9.75
C GLU A 56 3.16 6.96 9.69
N PRO A 57 3.13 7.72 10.80
CA PRO A 57 2.40 8.99 10.86
C PRO A 57 2.93 10.10 9.95
N LEU A 58 4.12 9.96 9.38
CA LEU A 58 4.69 10.92 8.42
C LEU A 58 4.50 10.47 6.97
N LEU A 59 4.05 9.24 6.73
CA LEU A 59 3.76 8.77 5.40
C LEU A 59 2.40 9.30 4.94
N ARG A 60 2.37 9.84 3.73
CA ARG A 60 1.16 10.35 3.08
C ARG A 60 1.03 9.78 1.69
N ARG A 61 -0.19 9.42 1.36
CA ARG A 61 -0.59 9.14 -0.03
C ARG A 61 -0.53 10.45 -0.84
N THR A 62 0.08 10.40 -2.01
CA THR A 62 0.25 11.55 -2.92
C THR A 62 -0.59 11.43 -4.19
N SER A 63 -1.21 10.27 -4.42
CA SER A 63 -2.20 10.03 -5.46
C SER A 63 -3.56 9.70 -4.86
N GLU A 64 -4.57 9.42 -5.69
CA GLU A 64 -5.76 8.65 -5.30
C GLU A 64 -5.47 7.14 -5.34
N TRP A 65 -6.32 6.34 -4.68
CA TRP A 65 -6.25 4.89 -4.76
C TRP A 65 -6.73 4.46 -6.14
N ARG A 66 -5.89 3.71 -6.84
CA ARG A 66 -6.18 3.18 -8.17
C ARG A 66 -6.62 1.74 -8.01
N HIS A 67 -7.90 1.48 -8.27
CA HIS A 67 -8.48 0.14 -8.21
C HIS A 67 -8.08 -0.68 -9.45
N GLY A 68 -7.77 -1.95 -9.21
CA GLY A 68 -7.57 -2.95 -10.24
C GLY A 68 -8.12 -4.30 -9.81
N VAL A 69 -8.17 -5.23 -10.76
CA VAL A 69 -8.56 -6.62 -10.50
C VAL A 69 -7.44 -7.51 -11.01
N SER A 70 -6.93 -8.39 -10.14
CA SER A 70 -5.84 -9.31 -10.49
C SER A 70 -6.32 -10.35 -11.51
N ALA A 71 -5.38 -11.07 -12.15
CA ALA A 71 -5.71 -12.17 -13.05
C ALA A 71 -6.56 -13.27 -12.38
N GLY A 72 -6.48 -13.39 -11.06
CA GLY A 72 -7.30 -14.32 -10.25
C GLY A 72 -8.64 -13.75 -9.78
N GLY A 73 -9.03 -12.55 -10.22
CA GLY A 73 -10.29 -11.91 -9.83
C GLY A 73 -10.28 -11.23 -8.46
N VAL A 74 -9.10 -10.96 -7.89
CA VAL A 74 -8.96 -10.29 -6.60
C VAL A 74 -8.89 -8.78 -6.81
N ASP A 75 -9.78 -8.03 -6.17
CA ASP A 75 -9.68 -6.56 -6.14
C ASP A 75 -8.42 -6.12 -5.38
N TYR A 76 -7.71 -5.15 -5.95
CA TYR A 76 -6.57 -4.51 -5.32
C TYR A 76 -6.59 -3.01 -5.55
N TRP A 77 -5.89 -2.28 -4.70
CA TRP A 77 -5.70 -0.85 -4.81
C TRP A 77 -4.23 -0.51 -4.68
N GLU A 78 -3.78 0.43 -5.50
CA GLU A 78 -2.44 0.99 -5.44
C GLU A 78 -2.48 2.50 -5.28
N ALA A 79 -1.52 3.07 -4.57
CA ALA A 79 -1.34 4.50 -4.53
C ALA A 79 0.11 4.90 -4.33
N ASP A 80 0.48 6.04 -4.89
CA ASP A 80 1.78 6.63 -4.64
C ASP A 80 1.77 7.26 -3.24
N ALA A 81 2.91 7.19 -2.56
CA ALA A 81 3.09 7.77 -1.25
C ALA A 81 4.46 8.46 -1.13
N ALA A 82 4.61 9.31 -0.12
CA ALA A 82 5.87 9.92 0.26
C ALA A 82 5.85 10.25 1.75
N TRP A 83 7.02 10.22 2.39
CA TRP A 83 7.15 10.76 3.74
C TRP A 83 7.19 12.29 3.66
N GLU A 84 6.46 12.95 4.55
CA GLU A 84 6.59 14.39 4.78
C GLU A 84 8.01 14.70 5.27
N GLU A 85 8.64 15.71 4.67
CA GLU A 85 9.90 16.26 5.19
C GLU A 85 9.62 16.91 6.56
N GLN A 86 10.43 16.59 7.56
CA GLN A 86 10.34 17.17 8.91
C GLN A 86 10.84 18.61 8.98
#